data_AF-A0A8I1IR58-F1
#
_entry.id   AF-A0A8I1IR58-F1
#
_cell.length_a   1.000
_cell.length_b   1.000
_cell.length_c   1.000
_cell.angle_alpha   90.00
_cell.angle_beta   90.00
_cell.angle_gamma   90.00
#
_symmetry.space_group_name_H-M   'P 1'
#
loop_
_entity.id
_entity.type
_entity.pdbx_description
1 polymer ?
#
loop_
_entity_poly.entity_id
_entity_poly.type
_entity_poly.pdbx_seq_one_letter_code
_entity_poly.pdbx_strand_id
1 'polypeptide(L)'
;MATAVGRTVQTAGRMCRTVTIGLIGGVRQRLGHADTEARIEALPAREQAVIVSATLALLFGLALLAAQAGWIGMAVYWLAVILLID
;
A
#
# COMPACT_ATOMS: atom_id res chain seq x y z
N MET A 1 -3.86 22.06 19.61
CA MET A 1 -4.46 21.51 18.37
C MET A 1 -3.41 21.19 17.30
N ALA A 2 -2.40 22.04 17.04
CA ALA A 2 -1.32 21.74 16.07
C ALA A 2 -0.51 20.46 16.36
N THR A 3 -0.35 20.07 17.64
CA THR A 3 0.39 18.86 18.06
C THR A 3 -0.39 17.54 17.91
N ALA A 4 -1.72 17.61 17.79
CA ALA A 4 -2.56 16.44 17.54
C ALA A 4 -2.53 16.05 16.06
N VAL A 5 -2.59 17.05 15.17
CA VAL A 5 -2.47 16.87 13.71
C VAL A 5 -1.10 16.29 13.33
N GLY A 6 -0.01 16.77 13.94
CA GLY A 6 1.33 16.22 13.69
C GLY A 6 1.46 14.74 14.07
N ARG A 7 0.82 14.31 15.17
CA ARG A 7 0.82 12.90 15.59
C ARG A 7 -0.07 12.03 14.71
N THR A 8 -1.28 12.47 14.36
CA THR A 8 -2.15 11.70 13.46
C THR A 8 -1.53 11.55 12.07
N VAL A 9 -0.89 12.59 11.54
CA VAL A 9 -0.17 12.54 10.27
C VAL A 9 1.03 11.58 10.34
N GLN A 10 1.80 11.56 11.44
CA GLN A 10 2.89 10.60 11.60
C GLN A 10 2.40 9.16 11.74
N THR A 11 1.34 8.92 12.53
CA THR A 11 0.77 7.57 12.69
C THR A 11 0.17 7.08 11.38
N ALA A 12 -0.56 7.93 10.66
CA ALA A 12 -1.09 7.61 9.33
C ALA A 12 0.05 7.33 8.34
N GLY A 13 1.13 8.10 8.37
CA GLY A 13 2.31 7.88 7.55
C GLY A 13 2.98 6.51 7.81
N ARG A 14 3.08 6.11 9.08
CA ARG A 14 3.60 4.77 9.43
C ARG A 14 2.66 3.66 8.96
N MET A 15 1.34 3.79 9.17
CA MET A 15 0.37 2.80 8.70
C MET A 15 0.38 2.65 7.18
N CYS A 16 0.38 3.75 6.43
CA CYS A 16 0.49 3.73 4.98
C CYS A 16 1.79 3.05 4.52
N ARG A 17 2.90 3.28 5.21
CA ARG A 17 4.19 2.65 4.91
C ARG A 17 4.15 1.14 5.20
N THR A 18 3.60 0.71 6.33
CA THR A 18 3.42 -0.72 6.66
C THR A 18 2.53 -1.43 5.64
N VAL A 19 1.39 -0.83 5.26
CA VAL A 19 0.49 -1.39 4.25
C VAL A 19 1.18 -1.45 2.88
N THR A 20 1.94 -0.42 2.51
CA THR A 20 2.70 -0.41 1.24
C THR A 20 3.78 -1.50 1.23
N ILE A 21 4.53 -1.66 2.33
CA ILE A 21 5.54 -2.71 2.46
C ILE A 21 4.86 -4.09 2.40
N GLY A 22 3.73 -4.27 3.08
CA GLY A 22 2.94 -5.51 3.02
C GLY A 22 2.47 -5.83 1.60
N LEU A 23 1.87 -4.86 0.90
CA LEU A 23 1.42 -5.02 -0.48
C LEU A 23 2.57 -5.39 -1.43
N ILE A 24 3.68 -4.64 -1.38
CA ILE A 24 4.82 -4.91 -2.26
C ILE A 24 5.48 -6.24 -1.87
N GLY A 25 5.55 -6.52 -0.56
CA GLY A 25 6.02 -7.76 0.03
C GLY A 25 5.24 -8.96 -0.48
N GLY A 26 3.91 -9.00 -0.34
CA GLY A 26 3.11 -10.13 -0.80
C GLY A 26 3.01 -10.25 -2.33
N VAL A 27 3.02 -9.14 -3.09
CA VAL A 27 3.20 -9.20 -4.55
C VAL A 27 4.51 -9.87 -4.89
N ARG A 28 5.61 -9.46 -4.26
CA ARG A 28 6.93 -10.00 -4.55
C ARG A 28 7.18 -11.38 -3.98
N GLN A 29 6.56 -11.74 -2.87
CA GLN A 29 6.60 -13.08 -2.30
C GLN A 29 5.89 -14.06 -3.24
N ARG A 30 4.74 -13.67 -3.80
CA ARG A 30 4.09 -14.41 -4.89
C ARG A 30 4.95 -14.48 -6.16
N LEU A 31 5.85 -13.51 -6.38
CA LEU A 31 6.83 -13.50 -7.47
C LEU A 31 8.22 -14.06 -7.06
N GLY A 32 8.37 -14.65 -5.88
CA GLY A 32 9.61 -15.30 -5.41
C GLY A 32 10.78 -14.38 -5.03
N HIS A 33 10.57 -13.07 -4.84
CA HIS A 33 11.62 -12.09 -4.52
C HIS A 33 11.60 -11.71 -3.03
N ALA A 34 12.25 -12.52 -2.19
CA ALA A 34 12.21 -12.39 -0.72
C ALA A 34 12.91 -11.12 -0.16
N ASP A 35 13.86 -10.50 -0.88
CA ASP A 35 14.65 -9.35 -0.39
C ASP A 35 14.01 -7.98 -0.68
N THR A 36 12.75 -7.80 -0.29
CA THR A 36 11.99 -6.58 -0.64
C THR A 36 12.02 -5.54 0.46
N GLU A 37 11.88 -5.96 1.72
CA GLU A 37 11.84 -5.04 2.86
C GLU A 37 13.19 -4.35 3.09
N ALA A 38 14.29 -5.12 3.08
CA ALA A 38 15.65 -4.59 3.21
C ALA A 38 16.01 -3.61 2.08
N ARG A 39 15.49 -3.84 0.86
CA ARG A 39 15.69 -2.92 -0.27
C ARG A 39 14.87 -1.65 -0.11
N ILE A 40 13.65 -1.71 0.40
CA ILE A 40 12.80 -0.53 0.58
C ILE A 40 13.29 0.33 1.75
N GLU A 41 13.78 -0.29 2.83
CA GLU A 41 14.38 0.42 3.96
C GLU A 41 15.68 1.14 3.60
N ALA A 42 16.45 0.59 2.65
CA ALA A 42 17.67 1.21 2.14
C ALA A 42 17.41 2.44 1.23
N LEU A 43 16.17 2.64 0.75
CA LEU A 43 15.85 3.75 -0.17
C LEU A 43 15.66 5.08 0.57
N PRO A 44 16.08 6.21 -0.03
CA PRO A 44 15.87 7.54 0.51
C PRO A 44 14.37 7.87 0.67
N ALA A 45 14.04 8.70 1.67
CA ALA A 45 12.66 9.03 2.05
C ALA A 45 11.79 9.56 0.89
N ARG A 46 12.41 10.24 -0.09
CA ARG A 46 11.71 10.72 -1.29
C ARG A 46 11.25 9.59 -2.20
N GLU A 47 12.06 8.55 -2.36
CA GLU A 47 11.70 7.39 -3.17
C GLU A 47 10.65 6.52 -2.46
N GLN A 48 10.72 6.40 -1.13
CA GLN A 48 9.64 5.77 -0.36
C GLN A 48 8.31 6.51 -0.54
N ALA A 49 8.31 7.84 -0.52
CA ALA A 49 7.10 8.63 -0.77
C ALA A 49 6.56 8.42 -2.19
N VAL A 50 7.43 8.25 -3.20
CA VAL A 50 7.02 7.92 -4.57
C VAL A 50 6.41 6.52 -4.63
N ILE A 51 7.02 5.52 -3.97
CA ILE A 51 6.53 4.15 -3.95
C ILE A 51 5.16 4.07 -3.27
N VAL A 52 5.00 4.73 -2.12
CA VAL A 52 3.73 4.79 -1.38
C VAL A 52 2.66 5.49 -2.22
N SER A 53 2.97 6.65 -2.80
CA SER A 53 1.99 7.39 -3.62
C SER A 53 1.61 6.65 -4.90
N ALA A 54 2.56 5.99 -5.58
CA ALA A 54 2.29 5.15 -6.74
C ALA A 54 1.42 3.93 -6.38
N THR A 55 1.68 3.27 -5.26
CA THR A 55 0.88 2.14 -4.78
C THR A 55 -0.54 2.58 -4.46
N LEU A 56 -0.71 3.70 -3.76
CA LEU A 56 -2.02 4.28 -3.46
C LEU A 56 -2.77 4.68 -4.74
N ALA A 57 -2.10 5.28 -5.71
CA ALA A 57 -2.71 5.66 -6.98
C ALA A 57 -3.16 4.43 -7.79
N LEU A 58 -2.36 3.37 -7.83
CA LEU A 58 -2.70 2.11 -8.48
C LEU A 58 -3.92 1.46 -7.82
N LEU A 59 -3.91 1.36 -6.49
CA LEU A 59 -5.01 0.84 -5.70
C LEU A 59 -6.29 1.64 -5.93
N PHE A 60 -6.19 2.97 -5.92
CA PHE A 60 -7.32 3.84 -6.22
C PHE A 60 -7.88 3.62 -7.63
N GLY A 61 -7.01 3.52 -8.64
CA GLY A 61 -7.43 3.23 -10.02
C GLY A 61 -8.12 1.88 -10.16
N LEU A 62 -7.57 0.84 -9.53
CA LEU A 62 -8.19 -0.49 -9.49
C LEU A 62 -9.52 -0.48 -8.74
N ALA A 63 -9.62 0.26 -7.63
CA ALA A 63 -10.86 0.43 -6.90
C ALA A 63 -11.94 1.12 -7.76
N LEU A 64 -11.58 2.13 -8.57
CA LEU A 64 -12.50 2.77 -9.50
C LEU A 64 -12.97 1.81 -10.60
N LEU A 65 -12.07 1.01 -11.17
CA LEU A 65 -12.44 -0.02 -12.15
C LEU A 65 -13.32 -1.11 -11.54
N ALA A 66 -13.00 -1.55 -10.32
CA ALA A 66 -13.79 -2.50 -9.55
C ALA A 66 -15.19 -1.94 -9.23
N ALA A 67 -15.28 -0.65 -8.90
CA ALA A 67 -16.56 0.03 -8.64
C ALA A 67 -17.48 0.05 -9.88
N GLN A 68 -16.92 0.06 -11.10
CA GLN A 68 -17.71 -0.07 -12.34
C GLN A 68 -18.41 -1.43 -12.44
N ALA A 69 -17.83 -2.48 -11.84
CA ALA A 69 -18.44 -3.80 -11.73
C ALA A 69 -19.35 -3.95 -10.48
N GLY A 70 -19.63 -2.84 -9.79
CA GLY A 70 -20.49 -2.80 -8.61
C GLY A 70 -19.90 -3.53 -7.39
N TRP A 71 -20.78 -4.04 -6.53
CA TRP A 71 -20.40 -4.67 -5.26
C TRP A 71 -19.49 -5.90 -5.43
N ILE A 72 -19.66 -6.66 -6.52
CA ILE A 72 -18.85 -7.84 -6.81
C ILE A 72 -17.41 -7.44 -7.12
N GLY A 73 -17.22 -6.43 -7.98
CA GLY A 73 -15.89 -5.90 -8.26
C GLY A 73 -15.21 -5.39 -7.00
N MET A 74 -15.95 -4.68 -6.15
CA MET A 74 -15.45 -4.18 -4.87
C MET A 74 -15.02 -5.32 -3.93
N ALA A 75 -15.79 -6.40 -3.85
CA ALA A 75 -15.48 -7.58 -3.04
C ALA A 75 -14.22 -8.30 -3.54
N VAL A 76 -14.08 -8.48 -4.86
CA VAL A 76 -12.89 -9.09 -5.48
C VAL A 76 -11.66 -8.23 -5.25
N TYR A 77 -11.78 -6.90 -5.38
CA TYR A 77 -10.70 -5.96 -5.10
C TYR A 77 -10.24 -6.05 -3.64
N TRP A 78 -11.18 -6.08 -2.69
CA TRP A 78 -10.86 -6.28 -1.28
C TRP A 78 -10.17 -7.60 -1.00
N LEU A 79 -10.67 -8.70 -1.56
CA LEU A 79 -10.05 -10.02 -1.44
C LEU A 79 -8.63 -10.04 -2.00
N ALA A 80 -8.41 -9.41 -3.15
CA ALA A 80 -7.09 -9.32 -3.77
C ALA A 80 -6.12 -8.55 -2.87
N VAL A 81 -6.54 -7.43 -2.26
CA VAL A 81 -5.71 -6.65 -1.33
C VAL A 81 -5.39 -7.45 -0.07
N ILE A 82 -6.37 -8.16 0.51
CA ILE A 82 -6.15 -8.99 1.71
C ILE A 82 -5.15 -10.11 1.41
N LEU A 83 -5.35 -10.85 0.31
CA LEU A 83 -4.45 -11.92 -0.15
C LEU A 83 -3.03 -11.45 -0.54
N LEU A 84 -2.82 -10.14 -0.62
CA LEU A 84 -1.55 -9.52 -0.92
C LEU A 84 -0.82 -9.05 0.34
N ILE A 85 -1.53 -8.88 1.45
CA ILE A 85 -0.97 -8.44 2.72
C ILE A 85 -0.72 -9.65 3.64
N ASP A 86 -1.56 -10.68 3.52
CA ASP A 86 -1.45 -11.98 4.21
C ASP A 86 -0.49 -12.94 3.47
#